data_AF-A0A972Q556-F1
#
_entry.id   AF-A0A972Q556-F1
#
_cell.length_a   1.000
_cell.length_b   1.000
_cell.length_c   1.000
_cell.angle_alpha   90.00
_cell.angle_beta   90.00
_cell.angle_gamma   90.00
#
_symmetry.space_group_name_H-M   'P 1'
#
loop_
_entity.id
_entity.type
_entity.pdbx_description
1 polymer ?
#
loop_
_entity_poly.entity_id
_entity_poly.type
_entity_poly.pdbx_seq_one_letter_code
_entity_poly.pdbx_strand_id
1 'polypeptide(L)'
;MKKLDLTAGNITARLEICEATTLMGLRRGQLAAEAGNDDNPLIWFARRFMYPDLLACTNGEIEDKPVEELTFDEFLALPDQITDAWLEAAYEVNPHWQPRLPEPAEQEKKRSKLTAG
;
A
#
# COMPACT_ATOMS: atom_id res chain seq x y z
N MET A 1 14.75 -8.39 -2.15
CA MET A 1 13.64 -9.28 -1.78
C MET A 1 13.63 -9.43 -0.26
N LYS A 2 12.48 -9.25 0.38
CA LYS A 2 12.28 -9.41 1.83
C LYS A 2 11.19 -10.44 2.07
N LYS A 3 11.38 -11.34 3.02
CA LYS A 3 10.37 -12.33 3.42
C LYS A 3 9.72 -11.88 4.71
N LEU A 4 8.41 -12.07 4.81
CA LEU A 4 7.64 -11.92 6.04
C LEU A 4 6.94 -13.25 6.32
N ASP A 5 7.10 -13.73 7.55
CA ASP A 5 6.37 -14.86 8.09
C ASP A 5 5.89 -14.44 9.47
N LEU A 6 4.60 -14.16 9.59
CA LEU A 6 4.00 -13.67 10.82
C LEU A 6 2.56 -14.12 10.99
N THR A 7 2.15 -14.20 12.26
CA THR A 7 0.79 -14.51 12.67
C THR A 7 0.26 -13.39 13.56
N ALA A 8 -0.94 -12.91 13.26
CA ALA A 8 -1.68 -11.97 14.10
C ALA A 8 -3.10 -12.48 14.29
N GLY A 9 -3.50 -12.71 15.55
CA GLY A 9 -4.74 -13.42 15.85
C GLY A 9 -4.70 -14.85 15.31
N ASN A 10 -5.69 -15.20 14.48
CA ASN A 10 -5.78 -16.49 13.78
C ASN A 10 -5.29 -16.44 12.32
N ILE A 11 -4.79 -15.29 11.85
CA ILE A 11 -4.36 -15.07 10.47
C ILE A 11 -2.85 -15.20 10.38
N THR A 12 -2.38 -16.03 9.45
CA THR A 12 -0.96 -16.23 9.14
C THR A 12 -0.67 -15.71 7.73
N ALA A 13 0.37 -14.88 7.62
CA ALA A 13 0.85 -14.32 6.36
C ALA A 13 2.28 -14.81 6.07
N ARG A 14 2.47 -15.39 4.89
CA ARG A 14 3.75 -15.86 4.36
C ARG A 14 4.02 -15.13 3.05
N LEU A 15 4.72 -14.00 3.13
CA LEU A 15 4.85 -13.03 2.05
C LEU A 15 6.29 -12.89 1.56
N GLU A 16 6.45 -12.71 0.25
CA GLU A 16 7.73 -12.40 -0.40
C GLU A 16 7.61 -11.07 -1.15
N ILE A 17 8.22 -10.02 -0.59
CA ILE A 17 8.23 -8.67 -1.14
C ILE A 17 9.43 -8.55 -2.10
N CYS A 18 9.13 -8.24 -3.35
CA CYS A 18 10.10 -8.14 -4.45
C CYS A 18 10.44 -6.68 -4.78
N GLU A 19 11.62 -6.49 -5.37
CA GLU A 19 11.97 -5.21 -6.01
C GLU A 19 11.02 -4.97 -7.19
N ALA A 20 10.44 -3.79 -7.24
CA ALA A 20 9.45 -3.42 -8.23
C ALA A 20 10.05 -3.37 -9.63
N THR A 21 9.52 -4.19 -10.52
CA THR A 21 9.75 -4.05 -11.96
C THR A 21 8.79 -3.04 -12.57
N THR A 22 9.05 -2.61 -13.81
CA THR A 22 8.11 -1.76 -14.57
C THR A 22 6.71 -2.40 -14.67
N LEU A 23 6.64 -3.72 -14.88
CA LEU A 23 5.35 -4.43 -14.95
C LEU A 23 4.58 -4.35 -13.63
N MET A 24 5.27 -4.50 -12.49
CA MET A 24 4.68 -4.33 -11.17
C MET A 24 4.21 -2.87 -10.95
N GLY A 25 4.97 -1.89 -11.41
CA GLY A 25 4.55 -0.48 -11.40
C GLY A 25 3.28 -0.23 -12.23
N LEU A 26 3.12 -0.89 -13.37
CA LEU A 26 1.89 -0.82 -14.17
C LEU A 26 0.73 -1.52 -13.47
N ARG A 27 0.96 -2.69 -12.86
CA ARG A 27 -0.06 -3.41 -12.06
C ARG A 27 -0.54 -2.56 -10.89
N ARG A 28 0.38 -1.92 -10.17
CA ARG A 28 0.08 -0.92 -9.13
C ARG A 28 -0.82 0.19 -9.66
N GLY A 29 -0.47 0.76 -10.82
CA GLY A 29 -1.27 1.80 -11.47
C GLY A 29 -2.68 1.34 -11.85
N GLN A 30 -2.81 0.10 -12.36
CA GLN A 30 -4.09 -0.52 -12.71
C GLN A 30 -4.96 -0.71 -11.47
N LEU A 31 -4.45 -1.38 -10.43
CA LEU A 31 -5.18 -1.60 -9.16
C LEU A 31 -5.66 -0.27 -8.57
N ALA A 32 -4.81 0.73 -8.60
CA ALA A 32 -5.16 2.05 -8.13
C ALA A 32 -6.25 2.69 -9.02
N ALA A 33 -6.25 2.46 -10.34
CA ALA A 33 -7.24 3.05 -11.26
C ALA A 33 -8.63 2.39 -11.15
N GLU A 34 -8.68 1.15 -10.66
CA GLU A 34 -9.91 0.46 -10.28
C GLU A 34 -10.53 1.04 -8.99
N ALA A 35 -9.81 1.90 -8.27
CA ALA A 35 -10.38 2.67 -7.17
C ALA A 35 -11.40 3.69 -7.71
N GLY A 36 -12.68 3.43 -7.44
CA GLY A 36 -13.73 4.42 -7.63
C GLY A 36 -13.57 5.62 -6.69
N ASN A 37 -14.47 6.60 -6.86
CA ASN A 37 -14.61 7.65 -5.86
C ASN A 37 -15.35 7.06 -4.66
N ASP A 38 -14.62 6.80 -3.58
CA ASP A 38 -15.17 6.38 -2.30
C ASP A 38 -15.37 7.62 -1.42
N ASP A 39 -16.56 7.77 -0.84
CA ASP A 39 -16.87 8.91 0.03
C ASP A 39 -16.12 8.85 1.36
N ASN A 40 -15.60 7.68 1.74
CA ASN A 40 -14.77 7.53 2.93
C ASN A 40 -13.29 7.78 2.58
N PRO A 41 -12.66 8.86 3.10
CA PRO A 41 -11.28 9.20 2.78
C PRO A 41 -10.26 8.12 3.16
N LEU A 42 -10.53 7.34 4.21
CA LEU A 42 -9.63 6.27 4.66
C LEU A 42 -9.69 5.07 3.71
N ILE A 43 -10.90 4.69 3.29
CA ILE A 43 -11.10 3.62 2.31
C ILE A 43 -10.52 4.03 0.96
N TRP A 44 -10.79 5.27 0.54
CA TRP A 44 -10.20 5.84 -0.67
C TRP A 44 -8.67 5.78 -0.64
N PHE A 45 -8.05 6.18 0.47
CA PHE A 45 -6.60 6.14 0.63
C PHE A 45 -6.06 4.72 0.57
N ALA A 46 -6.66 3.79 1.32
CA ALA A 46 -6.24 2.40 1.33
C ALA A 46 -6.36 1.77 -0.08
N ARG A 47 -7.46 2.02 -0.80
CA ARG A 47 -7.70 1.47 -2.14
C ARG A 47 -6.77 2.06 -3.20
N ARG A 48 -6.39 3.33 -3.06
CA ARG A 48 -5.59 4.05 -4.06
C ARG A 48 -4.08 3.90 -3.85
N PHE A 49 -3.63 3.73 -2.61
CA PHE A 49 -2.22 3.73 -2.25
C PHE A 49 -1.80 2.43 -1.58
N MET A 50 -2.35 2.10 -0.41
CA MET A 50 -1.85 0.98 0.38
C MET A 50 -2.02 -0.36 -0.34
N TYR A 51 -3.25 -0.67 -0.77
CA TYR A 51 -3.56 -1.95 -1.40
C TYR A 51 -2.79 -2.17 -2.72
N PRO A 52 -2.74 -1.19 -3.66
CA PRO A 52 -1.91 -1.32 -4.85
C PRO A 52 -0.41 -1.48 -4.56
N ASP A 53 0.13 -0.73 -3.60
CA ASP A 53 1.56 -0.81 -3.24
C ASP A 53 1.92 -2.21 -2.74
N LEU A 54 1.08 -2.78 -1.87
CA LEU A 54 1.32 -4.08 -1.26
C LEU A 54 1.15 -5.23 -2.25
N LEU A 55 0.02 -5.29 -2.96
CA LEU A 55 -0.27 -6.42 -3.87
C LEU A 55 0.65 -6.45 -5.09
N ALA A 56 1.03 -5.29 -5.63
CA ALA A 56 1.75 -5.25 -6.90
C ALA A 56 3.18 -5.81 -6.80
N CYS A 57 3.81 -5.78 -5.62
CA CYS A 57 5.19 -6.21 -5.41
C CYS A 57 5.33 -7.46 -4.54
N THR A 58 4.23 -8.12 -4.17
CA THR A 58 4.24 -9.22 -3.20
C THR A 58 3.73 -10.52 -3.80
N ASN A 59 4.47 -11.59 -3.55
CA ASN A 59 4.03 -12.97 -3.76
C ASN A 59 3.79 -13.66 -2.41
N GLY A 60 3.26 -14.87 -2.44
CA GLY A 60 2.99 -15.68 -1.25
C GLY A 60 1.51 -15.74 -0.93
N GLU A 61 1.18 -15.92 0.35
CA GLU A 61 -0.18 -16.24 0.78
C GLU A 61 -0.55 -15.65 2.14
N ILE A 62 -1.86 -15.45 2.35
CA ILE A 62 -2.48 -15.09 3.62
C ILE A 62 -3.63 -16.07 3.86
N GLU A 63 -3.65 -16.76 5.01
CA GLU A 63 -4.60 -17.85 5.29
C GLU A 63 -4.68 -18.89 4.16
N ASP A 64 -3.52 -19.28 3.61
CA ASP A 64 -3.39 -20.23 2.50
C ASP A 64 -4.08 -19.76 1.19
N LYS A 65 -4.45 -18.48 1.09
CA LYS A 65 -4.90 -17.83 -0.15
C LYS A 65 -3.75 -17.05 -0.79
N PRO A 66 -3.48 -17.21 -2.09
CA PRO A 66 -2.50 -16.40 -2.79
C PRO A 66 -2.79 -14.90 -2.66
N VAL A 67 -1.74 -14.11 -2.41
CA VAL A 67 -1.86 -12.64 -2.30
C VAL A 67 -2.48 -12.00 -3.53
N GLU A 68 -2.23 -12.57 -4.71
CA GLU A 68 -2.79 -12.05 -5.97
C GLU A 68 -4.31 -12.22 -6.11
N GLU A 69 -4.91 -13.10 -5.31
CA GLU A 69 -6.35 -13.35 -5.24
C GLU A 69 -7.00 -12.63 -4.05
N LEU A 70 -6.21 -11.99 -3.18
CA LEU A 70 -6.74 -11.23 -2.05
C LEU A 70 -7.57 -10.06 -2.57
N THR A 71 -8.84 -10.00 -2.19
CA THR A 71 -9.70 -8.87 -2.55
C THR A 71 -9.46 -7.66 -1.65
N PHE A 72 -9.92 -6.49 -2.05
CA PHE A 72 -9.77 -5.28 -1.24
C PHE A 72 -10.52 -5.36 0.10
N ASP A 73 -11.73 -5.95 0.13
CA ASP A 73 -12.50 -6.07 1.36
C ASP A 73 -11.83 -7.04 2.33
N GLU A 74 -11.23 -8.12 1.81
CA GLU A 74 -10.42 -9.05 2.61
C GLU A 74 -9.14 -8.39 3.12
N PHE A 75 -8.51 -7.55 2.31
CA PHE A 75 -7.37 -6.74 2.75
C PHE A 75 -7.73 -5.80 3.92
N LEU A 76 -8.87 -5.11 3.85
CA LEU A 76 -9.34 -4.25 4.95
C LEU A 76 -9.72 -5.01 6.22
N ALA A 77 -10.04 -6.30 6.10
CA ALA A 77 -10.35 -7.17 7.22
C ALA A 77 -9.10 -7.77 7.89
N LEU A 78 -7.90 -7.54 7.34
CA LEU A 78 -6.66 -8.05 7.93
C LEU A 78 -6.35 -7.39 9.28
N PRO A 79 -5.67 -8.11 10.19
CA PRO A 79 -5.10 -7.52 11.39
C PRO A 79 -4.10 -6.44 11.04
N ASP A 80 -4.19 -5.30 11.71
CA ASP A 80 -3.33 -4.13 11.49
C ASP A 80 -1.84 -4.48 11.56
N GLN A 81 -1.44 -5.38 12.46
CA GLN A 81 -0.05 -5.83 12.59
C GLN A 81 0.50 -6.48 11.30
N ILE A 82 -0.36 -7.15 10.52
CA ILE A 82 0.05 -7.75 9.24
C ILE A 82 0.23 -6.64 8.21
N THR A 83 -0.72 -5.72 8.10
CA THR A 83 -0.65 -4.64 7.11
C THR A 83 0.48 -3.65 7.40
N ASP A 84 0.77 -3.36 8.67
CA ASP A 84 1.85 -2.48 9.09
C ASP A 84 3.23 -3.09 8.74
N ALA A 85 3.49 -4.33 9.15
CA ALA A 85 4.72 -5.04 8.82
C ALA A 85 4.91 -5.21 7.31
N TRP A 86 3.82 -5.46 6.58
CA TRP A 86 3.83 -5.59 5.13
C TRP A 86 4.16 -4.26 4.45
N LEU A 87 3.58 -3.15 4.91
CA LEU A 87 3.84 -1.82 4.37
C LEU A 87 5.27 -1.37 4.63
N GLU A 88 5.77 -1.59 5.84
CA GLU A 88 7.18 -1.33 6.18
C GLU A 88 8.11 -2.11 5.25
N ALA A 89 7.87 -3.41 5.05
CA ALA A 89 8.67 -4.22 4.15
C ALA A 89 8.58 -3.76 2.69
N ALA A 90 7.39 -3.37 2.21
CA ALA A 90 7.18 -2.87 0.86
C ALA A 90 7.97 -1.59 0.61
N TYR A 91 7.98 -0.64 1.55
CA TYR A 91 8.71 0.62 1.41
C TYR A 91 10.22 0.50 1.70
N GLU A 92 10.66 -0.47 2.51
CA GLU A 92 12.08 -0.80 2.61
C GLU A 92 12.64 -1.30 1.29
N VAL A 93 11.91 -2.20 0.61
CA VAL A 93 12.32 -2.76 -0.69
C VAL A 93 12.11 -1.77 -1.84
N ASN A 94 11.02 -0.98 -1.79
CA ASN A 94 10.61 -0.05 -2.85
C ASN A 94 10.43 1.38 -2.31
N PRO A 95 11.49 2.06 -1.84
CA PRO A 95 11.38 3.36 -1.17
C PRO A 95 10.82 4.48 -2.06
N HIS A 96 10.95 4.35 -3.37
CA HIS A 96 10.41 5.29 -4.35
C HIS A 96 8.87 5.23 -4.47
N TRP A 97 8.22 4.20 -3.91
CA TRP A 97 6.75 4.11 -3.88
C TRP A 97 6.13 4.82 -2.69
N GLN A 98 6.89 5.07 -1.63
CA GLN A 98 6.43 5.75 -0.43
C GLN A 98 5.90 7.15 -0.78
N PRO A 99 4.67 7.50 -0.36
CA PRO A 99 4.14 8.85 -0.56
C PRO A 99 5.08 9.87 0.08
N ARG A 100 5.68 10.74 -0.73
CA ARG A 100 6.48 11.84 -0.21
C ARG A 100 5.54 12.91 0.34
N LEU A 101 5.67 13.20 1.64
CA LEU A 101 5.09 14.44 2.16
C LEU A 101 5.77 15.61 1.43
N PRO A 102 5.00 16.65 1.01
CA PRO A 102 5.61 17.83 0.44
C PRO A 102 6.61 18.42 1.44
N GLU A 103 7.81 18.74 0.97
CA GLU A 103 8.83 19.33 1.83
C GLU A 103 8.29 20.60 2.53
N PRO A 104 8.71 20.90 3.76
CA PRO A 104 8.18 22.05 4.51
C PRO A 104 8.20 23.37 3.71
N ALA A 105 9.21 23.58 2.88
CA ALA A 105 9.36 24.75 2.02
C ALA A 105 8.24 24.89 0.94
N GLU A 106 7.64 23.78 0.50
CA GLU A 106 6.52 23.81 -0.44
C GLU A 106 5.18 24.09 0.27
N GLN A 107 5.07 23.71 1.54
CA GLN A 107 3.89 23.96 2.35
C GLN A 107 3.74 25.45 2.72
N GLU A 108 4.85 26.12 3.05
CA GLU A 108 4.86 27.57 3.32
C GLU A 108 4.39 28.38 2.10
N LYS A 109 4.87 28.07 0.89
CA LYS A 109 4.46 28.77 -0.34
C LYS A 109 2.96 28.65 -0.64
N LYS A 110 2.33 27.52 -0.32
CA LYS A 110 0.87 27.35 -0.47
C LYS A 110 0.09 28.17 0.57
N ARG A 111 0.58 28.25 1.80
CA ARG A 111 -0.09 28.98 2.90
C ARG A 111 -0.04 30.50 2.72
N SER A 112 1.07 31.03 2.19
CA SER A 112 1.21 32.45 1.87
C SER A 112 0.33 32.90 0.70
N LYS A 113 0.08 32.01 -0.28
CA LYS A 113 -0.84 32.30 -1.40
C LYS A 113 -2.32 32.30 -0.99
N LEU A 114 -2.69 31.54 0.04
CA LEU A 114 -4.08 31.46 0.53
C LEU A 114 -4.49 32.64 1.41
N THR A 115 -3.53 33.36 1.98
CA THR A 115 -3.74 34.49 2.91
C THR A 115 -3.59 35.86 2.25
N ALA A 116 -3.12 35.89 1.00
CA ALA A 116 -2.92 37.11 0.21
C ALA A 116 -4.00 37.33 -0.86
N GLY A 117 -5.09 36.56 -0.83
CA GLY A 117 -6.22 36.64 -1.77
C GLY A 117 -7.51 37.05 -1.10
#